data_AF-A0A1C4EGU4-F1
#
_entry.id   AF-A0A1C4EGU4-F1
#
_cell.length_a   1.000
_cell.length_b   1.000
_cell.length_c   1.000
_cell.angle_alpha   90.00
_cell.angle_beta   90.00
_cell.angle_gamma   90.00
#
_symmetry.space_group_name_H-M   'P 1'
#
loop_
_entity.id
_entity.type
_entity.pdbx_description
1 polymer ?
#
loop_
_entity_poly.entity_id
_entity_poly.type
_entity_poly.pdbx_seq_one_letter_code
_entity_poly.pdbx_strand_id
1 'polypeptide(L)'
;MEKKIIIILLFLCIGFVHVYASTADTSLPATKSNTPAEKKGPQPFNNIITSKAKTSVGLFIVYQLDDKTYFEVPDSIIGREILIVNRISKAGANMRSKDRMTGYAGDLINSTDVRFEKGPNDRLFMRKVSNIDFSLDSTSSMYKTILNSNIQPIALTFDIKAYHQDSVTHK
;
A
#
# COMPACT_ATOMS: atom_id res chain seq x y z
N MET A 1 33.15 13.62 22.88
CA MET A 1 32.66 12.36 22.26
C MET A 1 31.98 11.55 23.36
N GLU A 2 30.69 11.77 23.57
CA GLU A 2 29.96 11.09 24.64
C GLU A 2 29.49 9.71 24.17
N LYS A 3 30.13 8.67 24.68
CA LYS A 3 29.71 7.28 24.48
C LYS A 3 28.49 7.02 25.36
N LYS A 4 27.30 6.98 24.77
CA LYS A 4 26.09 6.48 25.44
C LYS A 4 26.16 4.96 25.55
N ILE A 5 26.39 4.46 26.76
CA ILE A 5 26.36 3.02 27.10
C ILE A 5 24.92 2.65 27.45
N ILE A 6 24.31 1.77 26.65
CA ILE A 6 22.99 1.20 26.89
C ILE A 6 23.18 -0.14 27.62
N ILE A 7 22.75 -0.19 28.89
CA ILE A 7 22.68 -1.42 29.69
C ILE A 7 21.30 -2.04 29.47
N ILE A 8 21.25 -3.20 28.79
CA ILE A 8 20.06 -4.03 28.69
C ILE A 8 20.18 -5.14 29.74
N LEU A 9 19.31 -5.09 30.75
CA LEU A 9 19.21 -6.10 31.78
C LEU A 9 18.39 -7.28 31.23
N LEU A 10 19.06 -8.41 30.98
CA LEU A 10 18.46 -9.65 30.49
C LEU A 10 17.85 -10.42 31.68
N PHE A 11 16.54 -10.29 31.91
CA PHE A 11 15.82 -11.13 32.88
C PHE A 11 15.35 -12.43 32.21
N LEU A 12 16.07 -13.51 32.46
CA LEU A 12 15.70 -14.88 32.12
C LEU A 12 14.75 -15.41 33.21
N CYS A 13 13.43 -15.39 32.98
CA CYS A 13 12.45 -16.11 33.80
C CYS A 13 11.73 -17.15 32.92
N ILE A 14 12.20 -18.39 32.98
CA ILE A 14 11.49 -19.58 32.54
C ILE A 14 10.65 -20.05 33.73
N GLY A 15 9.33 -20.16 33.54
CA GLY A 15 8.45 -20.73 34.57
C GLY A 15 6.96 -20.68 34.24
N PHE A 16 6.47 -21.76 33.62
CA PHE A 16 5.11 -22.30 33.65
C PHE A 16 3.92 -21.51 33.08
N VAL A 17 3.35 -22.11 32.02
CA VAL A 17 2.02 -21.92 31.44
C VAL A 17 0.93 -22.35 32.44
N HIS A 18 -0.15 -21.57 32.58
CA HIS A 18 -1.54 -22.08 32.71
C HIS A 18 -2.57 -21.00 32.29
N VAL A 19 -3.22 -21.28 31.16
CA VAL A 19 -4.60 -20.95 30.72
C VAL A 19 -5.21 -19.61 31.13
N TYR A 20 -5.43 -18.75 30.13
CA TYR A 20 -6.35 -17.62 30.18
C TYR A 20 -7.79 -18.09 29.92
N ALA A 21 -8.71 -17.81 30.84
CA ALA A 21 -10.13 -17.70 30.54
C ALA A 21 -10.54 -16.24 30.70
N SER A 22 -10.45 -15.47 29.63
CA SER A 22 -11.01 -14.11 29.57
C SER A 22 -12.46 -14.23 29.13
N THR A 23 -13.39 -14.06 30.07
CA THR A 23 -14.78 -13.76 29.72
C THR A 23 -14.80 -12.40 29.04
N ALA A 24 -15.16 -12.40 27.75
CA ALA A 24 -15.31 -11.19 26.96
C ALA A 24 -16.54 -10.42 27.45
N ASP A 25 -16.34 -9.46 28.36
CA ASP A 25 -17.28 -8.37 28.54
C ASP A 25 -17.24 -7.50 27.29
N THR A 26 -18.30 -7.60 26.49
CA THR A 26 -18.52 -6.75 25.33
C THR A 26 -18.99 -5.39 25.83
N SER A 27 -18.05 -4.53 26.21
CA SER A 27 -18.27 -3.09 26.26
C SER A 27 -17.20 -2.41 25.40
N LEU A 28 -17.56 -2.14 24.14
CA LEU A 28 -16.74 -1.33 23.25
C LEU A 28 -16.51 0.05 23.90
N PRO A 29 -15.27 0.53 24.03
CA PRO A 29 -15.03 1.90 24.44
C PRO A 29 -15.63 2.82 23.37
N ALA A 30 -16.50 3.74 23.81
CA ALA A 30 -17.10 4.77 22.96
C ALA A 30 -15.99 5.60 22.30
N THR A 31 -15.69 5.29 21.03
CA THR A 31 -14.87 6.15 20.18
C THR A 31 -15.59 7.48 20.05
N LYS A 32 -14.97 8.51 20.64
CA LYS A 32 -15.35 9.91 20.45
C LYS A 32 -15.60 10.13 18.96
N SER A 33 -16.82 10.58 18.66
CA SER A 33 -17.22 11.04 17.34
C SER A 33 -16.18 12.03 16.82
N ASN A 34 -15.32 11.58 15.92
CA ASN A 34 -14.59 12.48 15.04
C ASN A 34 -15.64 13.12 14.15
N THR A 35 -16.01 14.35 14.50
CA THR A 35 -16.72 15.27 13.62
C THR A 35 -16.13 15.13 12.21
N PRO A 36 -16.93 14.89 11.15
CA PRO A 36 -16.41 14.84 9.81
C PRO A 36 -15.72 16.16 9.53
N ALA A 37 -14.38 16.14 9.47
CA ALA A 37 -13.63 17.27 8.96
C ALA A 37 -14.18 17.53 7.56
N GLU A 38 -14.77 18.71 7.39
CA GLU A 38 -15.25 19.22 6.12
C GLU A 38 -14.13 18.99 5.09
N LYS A 39 -14.37 18.08 4.14
CA LYS A 39 -13.35 17.70 3.16
C LYS A 39 -13.14 18.91 2.26
N LYS A 40 -12.17 19.76 2.62
CA LYS A 40 -11.58 20.73 1.70
C LYS A 40 -11.10 19.92 0.49
N GLY A 41 -11.65 20.25 -0.68
CA GLY A 41 -11.25 19.66 -1.94
C GLY A 41 -9.74 19.86 -2.20
N PRO A 42 -9.21 19.26 -3.27
CA PRO A 42 -7.79 19.28 -3.58
C PRO A 42 -7.24 20.71 -3.61
N GLN A 43 -6.13 20.94 -2.92
CA GLN A 43 -5.46 22.24 -2.89
C GLN A 43 -4.49 22.38 -4.06
N PRO A 44 -4.04 23.61 -4.39
CA PRO A 44 -3.01 23.82 -5.39
C PRO A 44 -1.74 23.05 -5.06
N PHE A 45 -1.11 22.43 -6.07
CA PHE A 45 0.09 21.61 -5.90
C PHE A 45 1.22 22.34 -5.14
N ASN A 46 1.48 23.59 -5.51
CA ASN A 46 2.53 24.42 -4.92
C ASN A 46 2.32 24.74 -3.42
N ASN A 47 1.11 24.56 -2.90
CA ASN A 47 0.83 24.73 -1.47
C ASN A 47 1.19 23.49 -0.64
N ILE A 48 1.29 22.32 -1.28
CA ILE A 48 1.54 21.04 -0.62
C ILE A 48 2.99 20.62 -0.83
N ILE A 49 3.46 20.69 -2.07
CA ILE A 49 4.83 20.36 -2.43
C ILE A 49 5.59 21.67 -2.59
N THR A 50 6.46 21.95 -1.62
CA THR A 50 7.34 23.13 -1.65
C THR A 50 8.70 22.78 -2.26
N SER A 51 9.49 23.78 -2.66
CA SER A 51 10.83 23.61 -3.23
C SER A 51 11.85 22.95 -2.30
N LYS A 52 11.50 22.75 -1.01
CA LYS A 52 12.33 22.06 -0.02
C LYS A 52 12.14 20.54 -0.04
N ALA A 53 11.12 20.03 -0.74
CA ALA A 53 10.85 18.60 -0.79
C ALA A 53 11.98 17.86 -1.53
N LYS A 54 12.37 16.70 -1.00
CA LYS A 54 13.26 15.77 -1.72
C LYS A 54 12.44 14.99 -2.73
N THR A 55 12.75 15.13 -4.00
CA THR A 55 12.03 14.49 -5.10
C THR A 55 12.80 13.28 -5.62
N SER A 56 12.12 12.15 -5.74
CA SER A 56 12.63 10.94 -6.41
C SER A 56 11.71 10.58 -7.57
N VAL A 57 12.28 10.40 -8.76
CA VAL A 57 11.52 10.14 -10.00
C VAL A 57 11.65 8.67 -10.37
N GLY A 58 10.50 8.01 -10.61
CA GLY A 58 10.39 6.63 -11.06
C GLY A 58 9.04 6.38 -11.72
N LEU A 59 8.44 5.19 -11.51
CA LEU A 59 7.05 4.93 -11.93
C LEU A 59 6.07 5.93 -11.29
N PHE A 60 6.35 6.27 -10.04
CA PHE A 60 5.71 7.35 -9.30
C PHE A 60 6.76 8.41 -9.00
N ILE A 61 6.34 9.66 -8.91
CA ILE A 61 7.19 10.72 -8.36
C ILE A 61 6.91 10.77 -6.86
N VAL A 62 7.98 10.62 -6.06
CA VAL A 62 7.89 10.62 -4.61
C VAL A 62 8.46 11.93 -4.09
N TYR A 63 7.65 12.66 -3.33
CA TYR A 63 8.05 13.87 -2.63
C TYR A 63 8.12 13.61 -1.14
N GLN A 64 9.30 13.78 -0.56
CA GLN A 64 9.50 13.70 0.87
C GLN A 64 9.67 15.11 1.44
N LEU A 65 8.74 15.52 2.30
CA LEU A 65 8.73 16.80 2.98
C LEU A 65 8.58 16.56 4.48
N ASP A 66 9.65 16.82 5.23
CA ASP A 66 9.78 16.48 6.64
C ASP A 66 9.42 14.99 6.89
N ASP A 67 8.39 14.72 7.68
CA ASP A 67 7.91 13.37 8.00
C ASP A 67 6.82 12.84 7.04
N LYS A 68 6.43 13.64 6.03
CA LYS A 68 5.36 13.28 5.10
C LYS A 68 5.93 12.84 3.76
N THR A 69 5.37 11.75 3.25
CA THR A 69 5.66 11.24 1.91
C THR A 69 4.43 11.38 1.04
N TYR A 70 4.57 12.08 -0.07
CA TYR A 70 3.53 12.26 -1.07
C TYR A 70 3.92 11.52 -2.34
N PHE A 71 2.94 10.92 -2.99
CA PHE A 71 3.10 10.21 -4.25
C PHE A 71 2.30 10.95 -5.32
N GLU A 72 2.98 11.33 -6.39
CA GLU A 72 2.34 11.75 -7.62
C GLU A 72 2.20 10.55 -8.54
N VAL A 73 0.96 10.31 -8.94
CA VAL A 73 0.52 9.18 -9.75
C VAL A 73 0.16 9.73 -11.12
N PRO A 74 0.93 9.42 -12.18
CA PRO A 74 0.60 9.87 -13.53
C PRO A 74 -0.76 9.34 -14.00
N ASP A 75 -1.51 10.16 -14.74
CA ASP A 75 -2.79 9.71 -15.32
C ASP A 75 -2.61 8.55 -16.30
N SER A 76 -1.43 8.41 -16.90
CA SER A 76 -1.10 7.33 -17.84
C SER A 76 -1.17 5.93 -17.22
N ILE A 77 -0.99 5.79 -15.92
CA ILE A 77 -1.01 4.50 -15.21
C ILE A 77 -2.37 4.22 -14.54
N ILE A 78 -3.27 5.20 -14.48
CA ILE A 78 -4.63 5.01 -13.97
C ILE A 78 -5.39 4.07 -14.91
N GLY A 79 -6.07 3.07 -14.33
CA GLY A 79 -6.79 2.04 -15.08
C GLY A 79 -5.92 0.94 -15.66
N ARG A 80 -4.58 1.02 -15.55
CA ARG A 80 -3.66 -0.05 -15.97
C ARG A 80 -3.41 -1.03 -14.83
N GLU A 81 -3.24 -2.30 -15.19
CA GLU A 81 -2.79 -3.34 -14.27
C GLU A 81 -1.27 -3.28 -14.16
N ILE A 82 -0.79 -3.29 -12.92
CA ILE A 82 0.63 -3.23 -12.57
C ILE A 82 0.96 -4.49 -11.78
N LEU A 83 1.82 -5.32 -12.33
CA LEU A 83 2.36 -6.49 -11.66
C LEU A 83 3.47 -6.06 -10.69
N ILE A 84 3.23 -6.25 -9.39
CA ILE A 84 4.23 -6.06 -8.34
C ILE A 84 4.87 -7.41 -8.05
N VAL A 85 6.18 -7.53 -8.27
CA VAL A 85 6.96 -8.72 -7.92
C VAL A 85 7.90 -8.39 -6.77
N ASN A 86 7.83 -9.19 -5.70
CA ASN A 86 8.72 -9.08 -4.57
C ASN A 86 9.78 -10.19 -4.63
N ARG A 87 11.05 -9.80 -4.49
CA ARG A 87 12.21 -10.70 -4.52
C ARG A 87 13.08 -10.46 -3.29
N ILE A 88 13.72 -11.53 -2.82
CA ILE A 88 14.66 -11.45 -1.69
C ILE A 88 15.88 -10.63 -2.12
N SER A 89 16.09 -9.47 -1.52
CA SER A 89 17.26 -8.63 -1.84
C SER A 89 18.56 -9.22 -1.26
N LYS A 90 18.49 -9.74 -0.03
CA LYS A 90 19.59 -10.39 0.70
C LYS A 90 19.03 -11.52 1.55
N ALA A 91 19.66 -12.68 1.53
CA ALA A 91 19.24 -13.84 2.31
C ALA A 91 20.19 -14.11 3.47
N GLY A 92 19.63 -14.43 4.64
CA GLY A 92 20.39 -14.85 5.82
C GLY A 92 20.93 -16.28 5.68
N ALA A 93 22.12 -16.54 6.23
CA ALA A 93 22.81 -17.83 6.07
C ALA A 93 21.96 -19.04 6.54
N ASN A 94 21.15 -18.85 7.59
CA ASN A 94 20.39 -19.91 8.25
C ASN A 94 18.88 -19.90 7.95
N MET A 95 18.40 -19.07 7.02
CA MET A 95 16.96 -19.00 6.67
C MET A 95 16.57 -19.97 5.54
N ARG A 96 17.46 -20.90 5.20
CA ARG A 96 17.23 -21.91 4.17
C ARG A 96 16.62 -23.13 4.83
N SER A 97 15.37 -23.44 4.49
CA SER A 97 14.76 -24.72 4.90
C SER A 97 15.58 -25.85 4.29
N LYS A 98 16.09 -26.79 5.09
CA LYS A 98 16.86 -27.95 4.57
C LYS A 98 16.08 -28.75 3.53
N ASP A 99 14.75 -28.66 3.57
CA ASP A 99 13.83 -29.39 2.70
C ASP A 99 13.35 -28.59 1.47
N ARG A 100 13.73 -27.30 1.34
CA ARG A 100 13.32 -26.46 0.19
C ARG A 100 14.49 -25.66 -0.34
N MET A 101 14.73 -25.76 -1.65
CA MET A 101 15.65 -24.90 -2.40
C MET A 101 15.04 -23.50 -2.62
N THR A 102 14.65 -22.83 -1.54
CA THR A 102 14.04 -21.49 -1.57
C THR A 102 14.62 -20.67 -0.43
N GLY A 103 14.87 -19.39 -0.65
CA GLY A 103 15.48 -18.50 0.34
C GLY A 103 16.85 -17.98 -0.06
N TYR A 104 17.16 -17.97 -1.36
CA TYR A 104 18.33 -17.30 -1.91
C TYR A 104 18.00 -15.86 -2.31
N ALA A 105 19.03 -15.00 -2.33
CA ALA A 105 18.87 -13.66 -2.89
C ALA A 105 18.46 -13.77 -4.37
N GLY A 106 17.43 -13.03 -4.76
CA GLY A 106 16.83 -13.08 -6.09
C GLY A 106 15.58 -13.95 -6.20
N ASP A 107 15.33 -14.86 -5.25
CA ASP A 107 14.13 -15.71 -5.26
C ASP A 107 12.86 -14.85 -5.18
N LEU A 108 11.87 -15.22 -5.99
CA LEU A 108 10.54 -14.62 -5.95
C LEU A 108 9.82 -15.10 -4.71
N ILE A 109 9.35 -14.17 -3.89
CA ILE A 109 8.59 -14.48 -2.67
C ILE A 109 7.10 -14.19 -2.80
N ASN A 110 6.73 -13.22 -3.64
CA ASN A 110 5.35 -12.89 -3.89
C ASN A 110 5.22 -12.14 -5.22
N SER A 111 4.06 -12.27 -5.85
CA SER A 111 3.62 -11.43 -6.96
C SER A 111 2.17 -11.04 -6.77
N THR A 112 1.81 -9.81 -7.09
CA THR A 112 0.44 -9.32 -6.97
C THR A 112 0.17 -8.26 -8.01
N ASP A 113 -0.97 -8.37 -8.70
CA ASP A 113 -1.44 -7.36 -9.63
C ASP A 113 -2.26 -6.30 -8.90
N VAL A 114 -1.98 -5.04 -9.18
CA VAL A 114 -2.72 -3.90 -8.65
C VAL A 114 -3.18 -2.98 -9.76
N ARG A 115 -4.33 -2.32 -9.55
CA ARG A 115 -4.86 -1.31 -10.46
C ARG A 115 -5.27 -0.07 -9.68
N PHE A 116 -4.94 1.09 -10.20
CA PHE A 116 -5.36 2.37 -9.62
C PHE A 116 -6.60 2.91 -10.32
N GLU A 117 -7.58 3.37 -9.55
CA GLU A 117 -8.85 3.90 -10.06
C GLU A 117 -9.25 5.17 -9.30
N LYS A 118 -9.76 6.18 -10.02
CA LYS A 118 -10.31 7.39 -9.41
C LYS A 118 -11.67 7.06 -8.80
N GLY A 119 -11.80 7.26 -7.50
CA GLY A 119 -13.02 7.07 -6.72
C GLY A 119 -13.76 8.38 -6.46
N PRO A 120 -14.99 8.30 -5.92
CA PRO A 120 -15.76 9.48 -5.56
C PRO A 120 -15.10 10.26 -4.40
N ASN A 121 -15.34 11.58 -4.36
CA ASN A 121 -14.82 12.51 -3.35
C ASN A 121 -13.28 12.65 -3.35
N ASP A 122 -12.68 12.81 -4.53
CA ASP A 122 -11.23 13.05 -4.72
C ASP A 122 -10.37 12.00 -4.01
N ARG A 123 -10.69 10.73 -4.27
CA ARG A 123 -9.96 9.59 -3.72
C ARG A 123 -9.37 8.76 -4.84
N LEU A 124 -8.18 8.22 -4.58
CA LEU A 124 -7.55 7.24 -5.43
C LEU A 124 -7.65 5.88 -4.76
N PHE A 125 -8.32 4.93 -5.42
CA PHE A 125 -8.41 3.56 -4.97
C PHE A 125 -7.30 2.73 -5.60
N MET A 126 -6.68 1.86 -4.81
CA MET A 126 -5.83 0.79 -5.28
C MET A 126 -6.60 -0.51 -5.09
N ARG A 127 -6.91 -1.19 -6.19
CA ARG A 127 -7.52 -2.51 -6.19
C ARG A 127 -6.46 -3.58 -6.35
N LYS A 128 -6.65 -4.70 -5.68
CA LYS A 128 -5.89 -5.93 -5.97
C LYS A 128 -6.63 -6.68 -7.07
N VAL A 129 -5.97 -6.93 -8.17
CA VAL A 129 -6.57 -7.60 -9.34
C VAL A 129 -6.26 -9.09 -9.29
N SER A 130 -7.26 -9.89 -9.61
CA SER A 130 -7.15 -11.33 -9.84
C SER A 130 -7.64 -11.62 -11.26
N ASN A 131 -6.76 -12.20 -12.08
CA ASN A 131 -7.01 -12.58 -13.47
C ASN A 131 -7.23 -14.10 -13.63
N ILE A 132 -7.75 -14.77 -12.59
CA ILE A 132 -8.02 -16.22 -12.64
C ILE A 132 -9.15 -16.53 -13.63
N ASP A 133 -10.18 -15.69 -13.66
CA ASP A 133 -11.30 -15.80 -14.58
C ASP A 133 -11.22 -14.68 -15.62
N PHE A 134 -10.88 -15.02 -16.86
CA PHE A 134 -10.84 -14.07 -17.96
C PHE A 134 -11.48 -14.66 -19.22
N SER A 135 -12.07 -13.79 -20.04
CA SER A 135 -12.52 -14.15 -21.39
C SER A 135 -11.43 -13.81 -22.39
N LEU A 136 -11.21 -14.68 -23.37
CA LEU A 136 -10.32 -14.41 -24.51
C LEU A 136 -10.92 -13.39 -25.48
N ASP A 137 -12.25 -13.30 -25.54
CA ASP A 137 -12.98 -12.35 -26.37
C ASP A 137 -13.66 -11.29 -25.50
N SER A 138 -13.16 -10.06 -25.61
CA SER A 138 -13.66 -8.87 -24.91
C SER A 138 -14.99 -8.36 -25.45
N THR A 139 -15.46 -8.83 -26.61
CA THR A 139 -16.72 -8.38 -27.24
C THR A 139 -17.92 -9.24 -26.84
N SER A 140 -17.68 -10.45 -26.33
CA SER A 140 -18.71 -11.38 -25.89
C SER A 140 -19.52 -10.87 -24.69
N SER A 141 -20.80 -11.28 -24.61
CA SER A 141 -21.63 -11.07 -23.40
C SER A 141 -21.02 -11.74 -22.17
N MET A 142 -20.31 -12.85 -22.36
CA MET A 142 -19.62 -13.58 -21.31
C MET A 142 -18.55 -12.74 -20.63
N TYR A 143 -17.78 -11.93 -21.37
CA TYR A 143 -16.78 -11.02 -20.79
C TYR A 143 -17.40 -10.05 -19.77
N LYS A 144 -18.53 -9.43 -20.12
CA LYS A 144 -19.24 -8.51 -19.21
C LYS A 144 -19.76 -9.23 -17.96
N THR A 145 -20.30 -10.43 -18.12
CA THR A 145 -20.77 -11.25 -16.99
C THR A 145 -19.62 -11.60 -16.04
N ILE A 146 -18.47 -12.01 -16.56
CA ILE A 146 -17.29 -12.32 -15.74
C ILE A 146 -16.81 -11.09 -14.98
N LEU A 147 -16.71 -9.92 -15.62
CA LEU A 147 -16.31 -8.69 -14.96
C LEU A 147 -17.25 -8.29 -13.81
N ASN A 148 -18.56 -8.46 -13.99
CA ASN A 148 -19.55 -8.15 -12.97
C ASN A 148 -19.55 -9.17 -11.83
N SER A 149 -19.24 -10.43 -12.13
CA SER A 149 -19.14 -11.50 -11.12
C SER A 149 -17.83 -11.43 -10.32
N ASN A 150 -16.76 -10.86 -10.90
CA ASN A 150 -15.43 -10.79 -10.30
C ASN A 150 -15.00 -9.34 -10.01
N ILE A 151 -15.74 -8.68 -9.12
CA ILE A 151 -15.40 -7.34 -8.65
C ILE A 151 -14.10 -7.40 -7.83
N GLN A 152 -13.10 -6.63 -8.27
CA GLN A 152 -11.80 -6.59 -7.63
C GLN A 152 -11.87 -5.80 -6.32
N PRO A 153 -11.38 -6.32 -5.18
CA PRO A 153 -11.46 -5.65 -3.89
C PRO A 153 -10.61 -4.38 -3.84
N ILE A 154 -11.09 -3.35 -3.14
CA ILE A 154 -10.31 -2.16 -2.82
C ILE A 154 -9.32 -2.53 -1.71
N ALA A 155 -8.04 -2.58 -2.04
CA ALA A 155 -6.98 -2.88 -1.09
C ALA A 155 -6.62 -1.66 -0.23
N LEU A 156 -6.49 -0.49 -0.86
CA LEU A 156 -6.14 0.77 -0.20
C LEU A 156 -6.90 1.95 -0.81
N THR A 157 -7.11 2.99 -0.01
CA THR A 157 -7.70 4.26 -0.43
C THR A 157 -6.75 5.39 -0.03
N PHE A 158 -6.42 6.25 -0.99
CA PHE A 158 -5.61 7.42 -0.80
C PHE A 158 -6.47 8.67 -1.02
N ASP A 159 -6.34 9.67 -0.15
CA ASP A 159 -6.96 10.98 -0.38
C ASP A 159 -6.10 11.78 -1.35
N ILE A 160 -6.70 12.31 -2.42
CA ILE A 160 -6.01 13.19 -3.37
C ILE A 160 -5.88 14.56 -2.71
N LYS A 161 -4.63 14.99 -2.49
CA LYS A 161 -4.35 16.26 -1.81
C LYS A 161 -4.25 17.43 -2.78
N ALA A 162 -3.72 17.21 -3.97
CA ALA A 162 -3.58 18.20 -5.03
C ALA A 162 -3.66 17.56 -6.41
N TYR A 163 -4.02 18.36 -7.41
CA TYR A 163 -3.79 18.04 -8.81
C TYR A 163 -2.61 18.85 -9.33
N HIS A 164 -1.72 18.19 -10.07
CA HIS A 164 -0.61 18.80 -10.76
C HIS A 164 -0.93 18.84 -12.26
N GLN A 165 -0.86 20.02 -12.88
CA GLN A 165 -0.94 20.11 -14.33
C GLN A 165 0.44 19.79 -14.90
N ASP A 166 0.62 18.54 -15.32
CA ASP A 166 1.78 18.20 -16.12
C ASP A 166 1.63 18.84 -17.52
N SER A 167 2.70 19.44 -18.03
CA SER A 167 2.69 20.27 -19.25
C SER A 167 2.48 19.46 -20.54
N VAL A 168 2.10 18.19 -20.44
CA VAL A 168 1.96 17.25 -21.56
C VAL A 168 0.51 16.89 -21.88
N THR A 169 -0.47 17.35 -21.10
CA THR A 169 -1.89 17.18 -21.43
C THR A 169 -2.46 18.45 -22.03
N HIS A 170 -2.13 18.67 -23.31
CA HIS A 170 -2.90 19.57 -24.17
C HIS A 170 -3.97 18.74 -24.89
N LYS A 171 -5.22 19.17 -24.70
CA LYS A 171 -6.44 18.87 -25.49
C LYS A 171 -7.34 17.73 -25.03
#